data_AF-A0A8B6SRT6-F1
#
_entry.id   AF-A0A8B6SRT6-F1
#
_cell.length_a   1.000
_cell.length_b   1.000
_cell.length_c   1.000
_cell.angle_alpha   90.00
_cell.angle_beta   90.00
_cell.angle_gamma   90.00
#
_symmetry.space_group_name_H-M   'P 1'
#
loop_
_entity.id
_entity.type
_entity.pdbx_description
1 polymer ?
#
loop_
_entity_poly.entity_id
_entity_poly.type
_entity_poly.pdbx_seq_one_letter_code
_entity_poly.pdbx_strand_id
1 'polypeptide(L)' 'MNTTETWRDSIVAEIHAARELLADQYHNDLLAYSKAAESHCHALGFHFVEIPRRQTVQTLTARESEAK' A
#
# COMPACT_ATOMS: atom_id res chain seq x y z
N MET A 1 14.76 -21.00 15.13
CA MET A 1 14.82 -20.20 13.89
C MET A 1 13.39 -20.04 13.40
N ASN A 2 12.81 -18.85 13.56
CA ASN A 2 11.41 -18.58 13.23
C ASN A 2 11.38 -17.85 11.87
N THR A 3 11.37 -18.62 10.79
CA THR A 3 11.14 -18.12 9.43
C THR A 3 9.64 -18.00 9.22
N THR A 4 9.06 -16.91 9.70
CA THR A 4 7.70 -16.53 9.29
C THR A 4 7.77 -16.09 7.84
N GLU A 5 7.39 -16.98 6.93
CA GLU A 5 7.14 -16.67 5.51
C GLU A 5 6.02 -15.63 5.43
N THR A 6 6.37 -14.34 5.51
CA THR A 6 5.45 -13.20 5.39
C THR A 6 4.76 -13.08 4.02
N TRP A 7 5.09 -13.98 3.09
CA TRP A 7 4.63 -13.96 1.69
C TRP A 7 3.36 -14.81 1.45
N ARG A 8 2.94 -15.65 2.41
CA ARG A 8 1.72 -16.49 2.29
C ARG A 8 0.50 -15.90 2.99
N ASP A 9 0.40 -14.58 3.06
CA ASP A 9 -0.89 -14.00 3.41
C ASP A 9 -1.72 -13.91 2.12
N SER A 10 -2.72 -14.78 1.99
CA SER A 10 -3.59 -14.82 0.80
C SER A 10 -4.21 -13.47 0.51
N ILE A 11 -4.42 -12.65 1.55
CA ILE A 11 -4.92 -11.28 1.44
C ILE A 11 -3.89 -10.38 0.75
N VAL A 12 -2.60 -10.52 1.09
CA VAL A 12 -1.53 -9.73 0.47
C VAL A 12 -1.39 -10.08 -1.01
N ALA A 13 -1.45 -11.37 -1.36
CA ALA A 13 -1.42 -11.80 -2.75
C ALA A 13 -2.60 -11.26 -3.57
N GLU A 14 -3.80 -11.27 -3.00
CA GLU A 14 -5.00 -10.70 -3.63
C GLU A 14 -4.88 -9.18 -3.83
N ILE A 15 -4.36 -8.46 -2.83
CA ILE A 15 -4.10 -7.03 -2.93
C ILE A 15 -3.07 -6.72 -4.04
N HIS A 16 -2.01 -7.52 -4.16
CA HIS A 16 -1.02 -7.36 -5.23
C HIS A 16 -1.62 -7.60 -6.61
N ALA A 17 -2.43 -8.67 -6.77
CA ALA A 17 -3.11 -8.96 -8.03
C ALA A 17 -4.08 -7.84 -8.42
N ALA A 18 -4.86 -7.32 -7.46
CA ALA A 18 -5.74 -6.18 -7.69
C ALA A 18 -4.94 -4.94 -8.11
N ARG A 19 -3.82 -4.65 -7.43
CA ARG A 19 -2.93 -3.53 -7.77
C ARG A 19 -2.36 -3.65 -9.18
N GLU A 20 -1.94 -4.84 -9.61
CA GLU A 20 -1.40 -5.07 -10.97
C GLU A 20 -2.46 -4.88 -12.05
N LEU A 21 -3.67 -5.41 -11.85
CA LEU A 21 -4.81 -5.22 -12.76
C LEU A 21 -5.17 -3.74 -12.91
N LEU A 22 -5.17 -3.01 -11.79
CA LEU A 22 -5.45 -1.58 -11.76
C LEU A 22 -4.31 -0.78 -12.41
N ALA A 23 -3.06 -1.17 -12.19
CA ALA A 23 -1.91 -0.54 -12.86
C ALA A 23 -1.99 -0.71 -14.37
N ASP A 24 -2.39 -1.88 -14.88
CA ASP A 24 -2.60 -2.09 -16.31
C ASP A 24 -3.76 -1.24 -16.85
N GLN A 25 -4.91 -1.26 -16.14
CA GLN A 25 -6.11 -0.50 -16.51
C GLN A 25 -5.88 1.01 -16.59
N TYR A 26 -5.06 1.56 -15.68
CA TYR A 26 -4.74 2.99 -15.62
C TYR A 26 -3.38 3.33 -16.24
N HIS A 27 -2.75 2.43 -17.00
CA HIS A 27 -1.44 2.65 -17.66
C HIS A 27 -0.35 3.13 -16.68
N ASN A 28 -0.37 2.60 -15.47
CA ASN A 28 0.50 2.96 -14.36
C ASN A 28 0.37 4.43 -13.88
N ASP A 29 -0.72 5.11 -14.26
CA ASP A 29 -1.09 6.42 -13.70
C ASP A 29 -1.72 6.25 -12.31
N LEU A 30 -0.84 6.28 -11.30
CA LEU A 30 -1.21 6.19 -9.89
C LEU A 30 -2.16 7.32 -9.45
N LEU A 31 -2.13 8.48 -10.12
CA LEU A 31 -3.02 9.58 -9.80
C LEU A 31 -4.44 9.31 -10.31
N ALA A 32 -4.56 8.80 -11.54
CA ALA A 32 -5.85 8.39 -12.09
C ALA A 32 -6.49 7.27 -11.26
N TYR A 33 -5.69 6.29 -10.84
CA TYR A 33 -6.12 5.24 -9.93
C TYR A 33 -6.61 5.78 -8.59
N SER A 34 -5.83 6.66 -7.92
CA SER A 34 -6.21 7.24 -6.63
C SER A 34 -7.55 7.97 -6.73
N LYS A 35 -7.75 8.77 -7.78
CA LYS A 35 -9.00 9.50 -8.02
C LYS A 35 -10.19 8.56 -8.24
N ALA A 36 -10.01 7.47 -8.97
CA ALA A 36 -11.06 6.49 -9.19
C ALA A 36 -11.45 5.78 -7.88
N ALA A 37 -10.45 5.39 -7.07
CA ALA A 37 -10.67 4.78 -5.76
C ALA A 37 -11.38 5.75 -4.80
N GLU A 38 -10.95 7.01 -4.74
CA GLU A 38 -11.59 8.07 -3.94
C GLU A 38 -13.05 8.28 -4.34
N SER A 39 -13.32 8.38 -5.64
CA SER A 39 -14.68 8.54 -6.17
C SER A 39 -15.57 7.36 -5.80
N HIS A 40 -15.04 6.13 -5.86
CA HIS A 40 -15.79 4.92 -5.51
C HIS A 40 -16.17 4.90 -4.02
N CYS A 41 -15.22 5.21 -3.13
CA CYS A 41 -15.48 5.32 -1.69
C CYS A 41 -16.51 6.40 -1.37
N HIS A 42 -16.46 7.55 -2.05
CA HIS A 42 -17.46 8.60 -1.89
C HIS A 42 -18.85 8.17 -2.32
N ALA A 43 -18.99 7.42 -3.42
CA ALA A 43 -20.27 6.87 -3.87
C ALA A 43 -20.89 5.89 -2.86
N LEU A 44 -20.07 5.21 -2.08
CA LEU A 44 -20.48 4.33 -0.97
C LEU A 44 -20.79 5.08 0.33
N GLY A 45 -20.65 6.42 0.35
CA GLY A 45 -20.91 7.26 1.52
C GLY A 45 -19.75 7.34 2.52
N PHE A 46 -18.55 6.89 2.15
CA PHE A 46 -17.37 7.07 2.99
C PHE A 46 -16.86 8.51 2.93
N HIS A 47 -16.35 8.99 4.06
CA HIS A 47 -15.70 10.28 4.19
C HIS A 47 -14.23 10.09 4.50
N PHE A 48 -13.38 10.72 3.69
CA PHE A 48 -11.94 10.73 3.93
C PHE A 48 -11.61 11.72 5.04
N VAL A 49 -10.77 11.30 5.98
CA VAL A 49 -10.21 12.17 7.02
C VAL A 49 -8.72 12.27 6.78
N GLU A 50 -8.21 13.48 6.62
CA GLU A 50 -6.77 13.70 6.52
C GLU A 50 -6.14 13.34 7.86
N ILE A 51 -5.38 12.25 7.89
CA ILE A 51 -4.56 11.92 9.05
C ILE A 51 -3.34 12.86 8.99
N PRO A 52 -3.09 13.67 10.02
CA PRO A 52 -1.89 14.49 10.04
C PRO A 52 -0.68 13.56 9.90
N ARG A 53 0.15 13.80 8.87
CA ARG A 53 1.38 13.04 8.64
C ARG A 53 2.31 13.24 9.83
N ARG A 54 2.19 12.40 10.86
CA ARG A 54 3.32 12.17 11.77
C ARG A 54 4.43 11.61 10.88
N GLN A 55 5.57 12.28 10.91
CA GLN A 55 6.75 11.94 10.15
C GLN A 55 7.28 10.57 10.61
N THR A 56 6.66 9.47 10.19
CA THR A 56 7.20 8.12 10.39
C THR A 56 8.15 7.80 9.24
N VAL A 57 9.14 8.67 9.02
CA VAL A 57 10.38 8.32 8.32
C VAL A 57 11.41 8.14 9.42
N GLN A 58 11.35 7.00 10.09
CA GLN A 58 12.43 6.46 10.91
C GLN A 58 12.01 5.06 11.37
N THR A 59 12.93 4.10 11.29
CA THR A 59 12.82 2.68 11.67
C THR A 59 12.48 1.67 10.55
N LEU A 60 13.14 1.79 9.39
CA LEU A 60 13.47 0.58 8.60
C LEU A 60 14.87 0.63 7.96
N THR A 61 15.79 1.44 8.50
CA THR A 61 17.17 1.58 7.99
C THR A 61 18.24 1.58 9.08
N ALA A 62 17.91 1.23 10.33
CA ALA A 62 18.84 1.21 11.46
C ALA A 62 19.25 -0.20 11.92
N ARG A 63 19.23 -1.20 11.03
CA ARG A 63 19.76 -2.55 11.34
C ARG A 63 20.80 -3.10 10.38
N GLU A 64 21.20 -2.36 9.35
CA GLU A 64 22.22 -2.81 8.38
C GLU A 64 23.54 -2.02 8.47
N SER A 65 23.90 -1.47 9.64
CA SER A 65 25.16 -0.71 9.79
C SER A 65 25.94 -0.97 11.08
N GLU A 66 25.67 -2.08 11.78
CA GLU A 66 26.55 -2.62 12.84
C GLU A 66 26.86 -4.09 12.55
N ALA A 67 27.54 -4.32 11.43
CA ALA A 67 28.30 -5.55 11.19
C ALA A 67 29.47 -5.20 10.29
N LYS A 68 30.43 -4.45 10.83
CA LYS A 68 31.79 -4.42 10.31
C LYS A 68 32.78 -4.34 11.47
#